data_AF-A0A660UH36-F1
#
_entry.id   AF-A0A660UH36-F1
#
_cell.length_a   1.000
_cell.length_b   1.000
_cell.length_c   1.000
_cell.angle_alpha   90.00
_cell.angle_beta   90.00
_cell.angle_gamma   90.00
#
_symmetry.space_group_name_H-M   'P 1'
#
loop_
_entity.id
_entity.type
_entity.pdbx_description
1 polymer ?
#
loop_
_entity_poly.entity_id
_entity_poly.type
_entity_poly.pdbx_seq_one_letter_code
_entity_poly.pdbx_strand_id
1 'polypeptide(L)'
;MPYRHTPKNGFVLLLVLVIAILMLLYFLQINTLFAPGLPSESVGIEGRPWALAELLIPGGEDVKLPGRGKLKLDIPFTITAPVRRNDAERGEIVIAFNTDGRIRANWRCDYEQAGAIYCVDAPISGNIHTKRTYRDESGKDKGRLFFIAKGRYMKTPAGETDGGGEKGTCWLTGWIGPDRGIQGFITLTQNQQWAAVYAFEKSQ
;
A
#
# COMPACT_ATOMS: atom_id res chain seq x y z
N MET A 1 -45.07 -36.28 -50.95
CA MET A 1 -45.47 -35.70 -49.64
C MET A 1 -44.22 -35.16 -48.96
N PRO A 2 -44.12 -33.85 -48.65
CA PRO A 2 -42.85 -33.24 -48.27
C PRO A 2 -42.61 -33.19 -46.75
N TYR A 3 -41.33 -33.29 -46.41
CA TYR A 3 -40.71 -33.23 -45.08
C TYR A 3 -40.85 -31.83 -44.46
N ARG A 4 -41.23 -31.75 -43.17
CA ARG A 4 -41.12 -30.54 -42.33
C ARG A 4 -39.87 -30.64 -41.46
N HIS A 5 -38.90 -29.74 -41.64
CA HIS A 5 -37.89 -29.44 -40.63
C HIS A 5 -38.10 -28.01 -40.11
N THR A 6 -38.41 -27.88 -38.83
CA THR A 6 -38.30 -26.64 -38.06
C THR A 6 -36.93 -26.61 -37.39
N PRO A 7 -36.15 -25.52 -37.55
CA PRO A 7 -35.25 -25.13 -36.48
C PRO A 7 -35.19 -23.60 -36.35
N LYS A 8 -36.03 -23.02 -35.47
CA LYS A 8 -35.86 -21.64 -35.00
C LYS A 8 -35.33 -21.55 -33.55
N ASN A 9 -35.19 -22.69 -32.86
CA ASN A 9 -34.87 -22.71 -31.43
C ASN A 9 -33.36 -22.75 -31.14
N GLY A 10 -32.54 -23.27 -32.07
CA GLY A 10 -31.09 -23.32 -31.90
C GLY A 10 -30.40 -21.95 -31.98
N PHE A 11 -30.93 -21.06 -32.83
CA PHE A 11 -30.35 -19.72 -33.02
C PHE A 11 -30.60 -18.80 -31.82
N VAL A 12 -31.79 -18.87 -31.21
CA VAL A 12 -32.13 -18.10 -30.01
C VAL A 12 -31.26 -18.52 -28.82
N LEU A 13 -31.00 -19.81 -28.66
CA LEU A 13 -30.16 -20.32 -27.58
C LEU A 13 -28.70 -19.83 -27.72
N LEU A 14 -28.20 -19.77 -28.95
CA LEU A 14 -26.86 -19.29 -29.26
C LEU A 14 -26.72 -17.79 -28.98
N LEU A 15 -27.74 -17.00 -29.31
CA LEU A 15 -27.77 -15.56 -29.01
C LEU A 15 -27.75 -15.29 -27.50
N VAL A 16 -28.55 -16.04 -26.72
CA VAL A 16 -28.57 -15.92 -25.25
C VAL A 16 -27.22 -16.29 -24.63
N LEU A 17 -26.57 -17.34 -25.15
CA LEU A 17 -25.25 -17.77 -24.67
C LEU A 17 -24.19 -16.69 -24.93
N VAL A 18 -24.20 -16.06 -26.11
CA VAL A 18 -23.26 -14.98 -26.45
C VAL A 18 -23.46 -13.77 -25.53
N ILE A 19 -24.70 -13.39 -25.26
CA ILE A 19 -25.01 -12.28 -24.34
C ILE A 19 -24.55 -12.62 -22.92
N ALA A 20 -24.79 -13.85 -22.45
CA ALA A 20 -24.36 -14.28 -21.12
C ALA A 20 -22.82 -14.28 -20.98
N ILE A 21 -22.09 -14.74 -22.00
CA ILE A 21 -20.62 -14.69 -22.03
C ILE A 21 -20.12 -13.24 -22.05
N LEU A 22 -20.73 -12.36 -22.84
CA LEU A 22 -20.37 -10.94 -22.87
C LEU A 22 -20.64 -10.25 -21.53
N MET A 23 -21.75 -10.58 -20.85
CA MET A 23 -22.02 -10.09 -19.50
C MET A 23 -21.00 -10.62 -18.49
N LEU A 24 -20.64 -11.91 -18.56
CA LEU A 24 -19.60 -12.49 -17.71
C LEU A 24 -18.24 -11.80 -17.93
N LEU A 25 -17.86 -11.56 -19.19
CA LEU A 25 -16.63 -10.84 -19.55
C LEU A 25 -16.68 -9.38 -19.09
N TYR A 26 -17.84 -8.73 -19.18
CA TYR A 26 -18.06 -7.37 -18.66
C TYR A 26 -17.93 -7.33 -17.13
N PHE A 27 -18.49 -8.29 -16.40
CA PHE A 27 -18.32 -8.41 -14.95
C PHE A 27 -16.87 -8.75 -14.55
N LEU A 28 -16.18 -9.60 -15.32
CA LEU A 28 -14.75 -9.88 -15.14
C LEU A 28 -13.91 -8.62 -15.38
N GLN A 29 -14.20 -7.85 -16.43
CA GLN A 29 -13.50 -6.60 -16.73
C GLN A 29 -13.75 -5.52 -15.68
N ILE A 30 -14.99 -5.36 -15.20
CA ILE A 30 -15.31 -4.49 -14.07
C ILE A 30 -14.54 -4.93 -12.83
N ASN A 31 -14.50 -6.23 -12.52
CA ASN A 31 -13.72 -6.71 -11.38
C ASN A 31 -12.22 -6.48 -11.56
N THR A 32 -11.67 -6.48 -12.78
CA THR A 32 -10.26 -6.11 -13.02
C THR A 32 -10.00 -4.61 -13.04
N LEU A 33 -10.98 -3.78 -13.40
CA LEU A 33 -10.88 -2.31 -13.43
C LEU A 33 -11.15 -1.68 -12.06
N PHE A 34 -11.95 -2.34 -11.21
CA PHE A 34 -12.31 -1.90 -9.86
C PHE A 34 -11.68 -2.72 -8.73
N ALA A 35 -11.01 -3.83 -9.02
CA ALA A 35 -9.98 -4.30 -8.11
C ALA A 35 -8.86 -3.26 -8.18
N PRO A 36 -8.54 -2.54 -7.08
CA PRO A 36 -7.28 -1.82 -7.07
C PRO A 36 -6.22 -2.90 -7.27
N GLY A 37 -5.63 -2.93 -8.46
CA GLY A 37 -4.46 -3.74 -8.74
C GLY A 37 -3.50 -3.43 -7.62
N LEU A 38 -3.34 -4.37 -6.69
CA LEU A 38 -2.34 -4.25 -5.67
C LEU A 38 -1.04 -4.11 -6.47
N PRO A 39 -0.27 -3.02 -6.28
CA PRO A 39 1.03 -2.91 -6.93
C PRO A 39 1.77 -4.22 -6.67
N SER A 40 2.42 -4.77 -7.70
CA SER A 40 3.08 -6.08 -7.62
C SER A 40 3.74 -6.21 -6.26
N GLU A 41 3.29 -7.16 -5.45
CA GLU A 41 3.75 -7.32 -4.08
C GLU A 41 5.27 -7.29 -4.12
N SER A 42 5.91 -6.30 -3.48
CA SER A 42 7.33 -6.46 -3.22
C SER A 42 7.41 -7.70 -2.35
N VAL A 43 8.01 -8.76 -2.86
CA VAL A 43 8.05 -10.07 -2.22
C VAL A 43 8.48 -9.88 -0.76
N GLY A 44 7.55 -10.13 0.18
CA GLY A 44 7.79 -10.02 1.62
C GLY A 44 7.14 -8.86 2.38
N ILE A 45 6.40 -7.94 1.76
CA ILE A 45 5.50 -7.02 2.50
C ILE A 45 4.08 -7.55 2.40
N GLU A 46 3.56 -8.07 3.52
CA GLU A 46 2.19 -8.60 3.61
C GLU A 46 1.20 -7.49 3.25
N GLY A 47 0.33 -7.71 2.24
CA GLY A 47 -0.71 -6.75 1.80
C GLY A 47 -1.77 -6.38 2.85
N ARG A 48 -1.54 -6.77 4.11
CA ARG A 48 -2.36 -6.53 5.30
C ARG A 48 -1.46 -6.13 6.47
N PRO A 49 -0.94 -4.88 6.50
CA PRO A 49 0.01 -4.46 7.53
C PRO A 49 -0.54 -4.52 8.95
N TRP A 50 -1.87 -4.57 9.13
CA TRP A 50 -2.48 -4.80 10.44
C TRP A 50 -2.22 -6.19 11.02
N ALA A 51 -1.88 -7.19 10.20
CA ALA A 51 -1.40 -8.49 10.69
C ALA A 51 -0.03 -8.36 11.38
N LEU A 52 0.72 -7.29 11.10
CA LEU A 52 2.01 -6.98 11.69
C LEU A 52 1.89 -6.05 12.90
N ALA A 53 0.68 -5.79 13.40
CA ALA A 53 0.45 -4.84 14.50
C ALA A 53 1.25 -5.18 15.77
N GLU A 54 1.48 -6.46 16.03
CA GLU A 54 2.28 -6.97 17.14
C GLU A 54 3.78 -6.58 17.06
N LEU A 55 4.26 -6.16 15.90
CA LEU A 55 5.64 -5.70 15.71
C LEU A 55 5.84 -4.23 16.11
N LEU A 56 4.75 -3.49 16.35
CA LEU A 56 4.80 -2.13 16.86
C LEU A 56 5.12 -2.15 18.35
N ILE A 57 6.17 -1.44 18.73
CA ILE A 57 6.63 -1.32 20.10
C ILE A 57 6.00 -0.04 20.70
N PRO A 58 5.27 -0.10 21.83
CA PRO A 58 4.70 1.06 22.48
C PRO A 58 5.73 2.14 22.86
N GLY A 59 5.31 3.40 22.93
CA GLY A 59 6.17 4.49 23.40
C GLY A 59 6.58 4.28 24.86
N GLY A 60 7.88 4.18 25.12
CA GLY A 60 8.44 3.91 26.45
C GLY A 60 9.13 2.55 26.58
N GLU A 61 8.93 1.63 25.64
CA GLU A 61 9.69 0.38 25.57
C GLU A 61 10.95 0.51 24.72
N ASP A 62 11.96 -0.32 24.98
CA ASP A 62 13.20 -0.31 24.21
C ASP A 62 13.03 -1.06 22.88
N VAL A 63 13.49 -0.44 21.79
CA VAL A 63 13.53 -1.10 20.48
C VAL A 63 14.82 -1.90 20.37
N LYS A 64 14.70 -3.19 20.04
CA LYS A 64 15.86 -4.04 19.79
C LYS A 64 16.62 -3.56 18.55
N LEU A 65 17.81 -3.01 18.76
CA LEU A 65 18.71 -2.55 17.71
C LEU A 65 19.36 -3.70 16.91
N PRO A 66 19.72 -3.46 15.65
CA PRO A 66 20.35 -4.45 14.80
C PRO A 66 21.72 -4.89 15.33
N GLY A 67 21.98 -6.20 15.28
CA GLY A 67 23.29 -6.78 15.59
C GLY A 67 24.28 -6.65 14.42
N ARG A 68 25.42 -7.34 14.51
CA ARG A 68 26.43 -7.39 13.44
C ARG A 68 25.83 -7.92 12.13
N GLY A 69 26.18 -7.30 11.00
CA GLY A 69 25.77 -7.72 9.65
C GLY A 69 24.47 -7.11 9.13
N LYS A 70 23.80 -6.25 9.92
CA LYS A 70 22.69 -5.39 9.48
C LYS A 70 23.11 -3.92 9.49
N LEU A 71 22.41 -3.08 8.73
CA LEU A 71 22.56 -1.63 8.80
C LEU A 71 22.46 -1.16 10.26
N LYS A 72 23.44 -0.37 10.71
CA LYS A 72 23.40 0.28 12.03
C LYS A 72 22.77 1.66 11.90
N LEU A 73 21.91 2.00 12.85
CA LEU A 73 21.34 3.35 13.00
C LEU A 73 22.19 4.13 14.00
N ASP A 74 23.43 4.44 13.63
CA ASP A 74 24.39 5.15 14.47
C ASP A 74 24.25 6.67 14.41
N ILE A 75 23.68 7.19 13.32
CA ILE A 75 23.43 8.61 13.08
C ILE A 75 21.98 8.76 12.64
N PRO A 76 21.19 9.70 13.19
CA PRO A 76 19.85 9.94 12.72
C PRO A 76 19.87 10.43 11.28
N PHE A 77 18.87 10.05 10.49
CA PHE A 77 18.74 10.53 9.11
C PHE A 77 17.27 10.64 8.71
N THR A 78 17.03 11.50 7.73
CA THR A 78 15.71 11.74 7.17
C THR A 78 15.74 11.47 5.68
N ILE A 79 14.69 10.82 5.18
CA ILE A 79 14.50 10.56 3.75
C ILE A 79 13.17 11.17 3.33
N THR A 80 13.20 11.87 2.20
CA THR A 80 12.00 12.27 1.46
C THR A 80 11.91 11.41 0.20
N ALA A 81 10.78 10.75 -0.01
CA ALA A 81 10.55 9.89 -1.16
C ALA A 81 9.20 10.21 -1.82
N PRO A 82 9.13 10.19 -3.17
CA PRO A 82 7.86 10.29 -3.87
C PRO A 82 7.02 9.05 -3.61
N VAL A 83 5.74 9.26 -3.36
CA VAL A 83 4.76 8.20 -3.16
C VAL A 83 3.97 8.02 -4.45
N ARG A 84 3.75 6.78 -4.87
CA ARG A 84 3.08 6.44 -6.14
C ARG A 84 1.98 5.42 -5.96
N ARG A 85 0.95 5.51 -6.79
CA ARG A 85 -0.09 4.48 -6.94
C ARG A 85 -0.57 4.44 -8.38
N ASN A 86 -0.53 3.24 -8.99
CA ASN A 86 -0.86 3.03 -10.41
C ASN A 86 -0.06 3.98 -11.32
N ASP A 87 1.26 4.05 -11.10
CA ASP A 87 2.21 4.93 -11.82
C ASP A 87 1.99 6.45 -11.68
N ALA A 88 0.92 6.88 -11.02
CA ALA A 88 0.67 8.27 -10.70
C ALA A 88 1.34 8.67 -9.38
N GLU A 89 1.96 9.84 -9.36
CA GLU A 89 2.49 10.45 -8.15
C GLU A 89 1.36 10.90 -7.21
N ARG A 90 1.58 10.66 -5.91
CA ARG A 90 0.63 10.86 -4.81
C ARG A 90 1.36 11.51 -3.65
N GLY A 91 2.04 12.62 -3.94
CA GLY A 91 2.76 13.43 -2.96
C GLY A 91 4.04 12.76 -2.45
N GLU A 92 4.50 13.22 -1.30
CA GLU A 92 5.80 12.84 -0.73
C GLU A 92 5.63 12.34 0.70
N ILE A 93 6.42 11.33 1.05
CA ILE A 93 6.60 10.89 2.42
C ILE A 93 7.95 11.36 2.93
N VAL A 94 7.94 11.93 4.14
CA VAL A 94 9.14 12.27 4.90
C VAL A 94 9.25 11.29 6.05
N ILE A 95 10.36 10.55 6.14
CA ILE A 95 10.62 9.54 7.17
C ILE A 95 11.91 9.90 7.90
N ALA A 96 11.82 10.07 9.21
CA ALA A 96 12.95 10.28 10.10
C ALA A 96 13.24 8.98 10.88
N PHE A 97 14.48 8.52 10.83
CA PHE A 97 15.00 7.38 11.57
C PHE A 97 15.91 7.87 12.70
N ASN A 98 15.57 7.51 13.92
CA ASN A 98 16.38 7.80 15.10
C ASN A 98 17.38 6.66 15.38
N THR A 99 18.39 6.97 16.18
CA THR A 99 19.43 6.00 16.58
C THR A 99 18.94 4.96 17.58
N ASP A 100 17.81 5.22 18.25
CA ASP A 100 17.12 4.29 19.16
C ASP A 100 16.21 3.30 18.40
N GLY A 101 16.18 3.34 17.07
CA GLY A 101 15.32 2.47 16.26
C GLY A 101 13.87 2.93 16.15
N ARG A 102 13.51 4.10 16.71
CA ARG A 102 12.20 4.73 16.51
C ARG A 102 12.15 5.42 15.16
N ILE A 103 10.95 5.44 14.58
CA ILE A 103 10.68 6.13 13.33
C ILE A 103 9.50 7.08 13.49
N ARG A 104 9.60 8.23 12.83
CA ARG A 104 8.50 9.17 12.63
C ARG A 104 8.39 9.45 11.14
N ALA A 105 7.17 9.48 10.64
CA ALA A 105 6.93 9.83 9.26
C ALA A 105 5.72 10.75 9.14
N ASN A 106 5.72 11.57 8.10
CA ASN A 106 4.51 12.21 7.63
C ASN A 106 4.38 11.98 6.13
N TRP A 107 3.20 11.53 5.71
CA TRP A 107 2.84 11.51 4.30
C TRP A 107 1.78 12.55 4.04
N ARG A 108 2.01 13.37 3.02
CA ARG A 108 1.05 14.36 2.55
C ARG A 108 0.84 14.20 1.05
N CYS A 109 -0.41 14.22 0.61
CA CYS A 109 -0.73 14.25 -0.81
C CYS A 109 -1.95 15.12 -1.10
N ASP A 110 -1.92 15.77 -2.26
CA ASP A 110 -3.07 16.46 -2.83
C ASP A 110 -3.48 15.71 -4.11
N TYR A 111 -4.77 15.41 -4.27
CA TYR A 111 -5.28 14.81 -5.50
C TYR A 111 -6.71 15.22 -5.80
N GLU A 112 -7.05 15.25 -7.08
CA GLU A 112 -8.41 15.52 -7.54
C GLU A 112 -9.24 14.22 -7.59
N GLN A 113 -10.46 14.28 -7.07
CA GLN A 113 -11.46 13.23 -7.19
C GLN A 113 -12.83 13.87 -7.42
N ALA A 114 -13.51 13.46 -8.51
CA ALA A 114 -14.84 13.95 -8.86
C ALA A 114 -14.96 15.50 -8.91
N GLY A 115 -13.91 16.19 -9.38
CA GLY A 115 -13.88 17.66 -9.50
C GLY A 115 -13.55 18.41 -8.21
N ALA A 116 -13.26 17.71 -7.11
CA ALA A 116 -12.80 18.30 -5.86
C ALA A 116 -11.34 17.91 -5.58
N ILE A 117 -10.53 18.86 -5.12
CA ILE A 117 -9.17 18.58 -4.63
C ILE A 117 -9.27 18.11 -3.18
N TYR A 118 -8.56 17.05 -2.83
CA TYR A 118 -8.46 16.54 -1.47
C TYR A 118 -7.01 16.56 -1.01
N CYS A 119 -6.79 17.00 0.22
CA CYS A 119 -5.53 16.89 0.94
C CYS A 119 -5.60 15.71 1.90
N VAL A 120 -4.63 14.80 1.83
CA VAL A 120 -4.39 13.76 2.84
C VAL A 120 -3.20 14.18 3.68
N ASP A 121 -3.37 14.16 4.99
CA ASP A 121 -2.28 14.28 5.96
C ASP A 121 -2.29 13.05 6.88
N ALA A 122 -1.13 12.43 7.04
CA ALA A 122 -0.98 11.16 7.75
C ALA A 122 0.31 11.14 8.57
N PRO A 123 0.29 11.70 9.80
CA PRO A 123 1.39 11.55 10.75
C PRO A 123 1.43 10.12 11.28
N ILE A 124 2.61 9.50 11.25
CA ILE A 124 2.84 8.09 11.55
C ILE A 124 4.04 7.94 12.49
N SER A 125 3.96 7.02 13.45
CA SER A 125 5.08 6.66 14.32
C SER A 125 5.23 5.16 14.48
N GLY A 126 6.45 4.70 14.75
CA GLY A 126 6.73 3.28 14.89
C GLY A 126 8.19 2.98 15.19
N ASN A 127 8.65 1.84 14.72
CA ASN A 127 9.98 1.32 14.99
C ASN A 127 10.52 0.43 13.87
N ILE A 128 11.83 0.21 13.89
CA ILE A 128 12.47 -0.89 13.17
C ILE A 128 12.15 -2.23 13.84
N HIS A 129 12.31 -3.31 13.08
CA HIS A 129 12.23 -4.66 13.62
C HIS A 129 13.32 -5.57 13.04
N THR A 130 14.07 -6.24 13.92
CA THR A 130 15.31 -6.93 13.54
C THR A 130 15.14 -8.40 13.17
N LYS A 131 14.01 -9.04 13.51
CA LYS A 131 13.81 -10.48 13.24
C LYS A 131 13.30 -10.77 11.82
N ARG A 132 12.75 -9.78 11.11
CA ARG A 132 12.33 -9.93 9.71
C ARG A 132 13.57 -9.92 8.81
N THR A 133 13.54 -10.73 7.76
CA THR A 133 14.60 -10.87 6.76
C THR A 133 13.99 -10.65 5.40
N TYR A 134 14.60 -9.79 4.59
CA TYR A 134 14.11 -9.51 3.24
C TYR A 134 14.30 -10.74 2.36
N ARG A 135 13.35 -10.97 1.45
CA ARG A 135 13.44 -12.04 0.48
C ARG A 135 12.86 -11.58 -0.85
N ASP A 136 13.62 -11.72 -1.91
CA ASP A 136 13.19 -11.49 -3.29
C ASP A 136 13.46 -12.74 -4.15
N GLU A 137 13.31 -12.60 -5.46
CA GLU A 137 13.61 -13.64 -6.46
C GLU A 137 15.09 -14.07 -6.44
N SER A 138 16.00 -13.18 -6.04
CA SER A 138 17.45 -13.44 -5.94
C SER A 138 17.82 -14.15 -4.64
N GLY A 139 16.91 -14.19 -3.66
CA GLY A 139 17.04 -14.97 -2.43
C GLY A 139 16.84 -14.14 -1.17
N LYS A 140 17.53 -14.53 -0.09
CA LYS A 140 17.42 -13.86 1.21
C LYS A 140 18.49 -12.77 1.34
N ASP A 141 18.07 -11.53 1.57
CA ASP A 141 18.95 -10.43 1.93
C ASP A 141 18.85 -10.15 3.43
N LYS A 142 19.97 -10.39 4.14
CA LYS A 142 20.06 -10.15 5.58
C LYS A 142 20.49 -8.72 5.90
N GLY A 143 21.03 -7.97 4.94
CA GLY A 143 21.55 -6.62 5.13
C GLY A 143 20.45 -5.58 5.34
N ARG A 144 19.23 -5.86 4.86
CA ARG A 144 18.10 -4.94 4.96
C ARG A 144 17.44 -4.96 6.34
N LEU A 145 16.98 -3.78 6.76
CA LEU A 145 16.30 -3.57 8.04
C LEU A 145 14.82 -3.27 7.79
N PHE A 146 13.93 -4.07 8.38
CA PHE A 146 12.49 -3.84 8.29
C PHE A 146 12.06 -2.71 9.22
N PHE A 147 11.10 -1.90 8.79
CA PHE A 147 10.42 -0.93 9.64
C PHE A 147 8.91 -0.98 9.47
N ILE A 148 8.21 -0.62 10.55
CA ILE A 148 6.77 -0.53 10.60
C ILE A 148 6.35 0.68 11.44
N ALA A 149 5.35 1.40 10.97
CA ALA A 149 4.72 2.50 11.69
C ALA A 149 3.22 2.55 11.43
N LYS A 150 2.50 3.14 12.39
CA LYS A 150 1.05 3.30 12.35
C LYS A 150 0.65 4.70 12.79
N GLY A 151 -0.37 5.24 12.15
CA GLY A 151 -0.91 6.57 12.41
C GLY A 151 -2.38 6.66 12.01
N ARG A 152 -2.98 7.83 12.24
CA ARG A 152 -4.29 8.15 11.68
C ARG A 152 -4.08 9.09 10.50
N TYR A 153 -4.82 8.87 9.42
CA TYR A 153 -4.90 9.85 8.35
C TYR A 153 -6.21 10.62 8.42
N MET A 154 -6.17 11.81 7.85
CA MET A 154 -7.35 12.62 7.55
C MET A 154 -7.27 13.04 6.10
N LYS A 155 -8.38 12.86 5.38
CA LYS A 155 -8.57 13.33 4.01
C LYS A 155 -9.58 14.45 4.04
N THR A 156 -9.18 15.66 3.68
CA THR A 156 -10.00 16.86 3.75
C THR A 156 -10.16 17.46 2.35
N PRO A 157 -11.37 17.87 1.93
CA PRO A 157 -11.54 18.68 0.73
C PRO A 157 -10.75 19.99 0.84
N ALA A 158 -10.13 20.44 -0.25
CA ALA A 158 -9.42 21.70 -0.29
C ALA A 158 -10.41 22.86 -0.03
N GLY A 159 -10.07 23.71 0.94
CA GLY A 159 -10.92 24.85 1.34
C GLY A 159 -11.90 24.57 2.48
N GLU A 160 -12.04 23.32 2.93
CA GLU A 160 -12.76 22.99 4.16
C GLU A 160 -11.78 22.79 5.32
N THR A 161 -12.00 23.49 6.43
CA THR A 161 -11.13 23.43 7.62
C THR A 161 -11.64 22.48 8.70
N ASP A 162 -12.92 22.10 8.70
CA ASP A 162 -13.47 21.28 9.79
C ASP A 162 -14.60 20.34 9.34
N GLY A 163 -14.41 19.04 9.60
CA GLY A 163 -15.52 18.11 9.89
C GLY A 163 -15.95 17.12 8.80
N GLY A 164 -15.82 17.43 7.50
CA GLY A 164 -16.33 16.57 6.42
C GLY A 164 -15.40 15.44 5.96
N GLY A 165 -14.17 15.41 6.48
CA GLY A 165 -13.10 14.57 5.95
C GLY A 165 -13.20 13.08 6.32
N GLU A 166 -12.73 12.23 5.40
CA GLU A 166 -12.58 10.79 5.61
C GLU A 166 -11.42 10.54 6.58
N LYS A 167 -11.63 9.70 7.60
CA LYS A 167 -10.61 9.35 8.60
C LYS A 167 -10.40 7.85 8.63
N GLY A 168 -9.15 7.44 8.86
CA GLY A 168 -8.82 6.04 9.01
C GLY A 168 -7.42 5.82 9.58
N THR A 169 -6.92 4.61 9.38
CA THR A 169 -5.58 4.20 9.79
C THR A 169 -4.64 4.25 8.60
N CYS A 170 -3.46 4.84 8.82
CA CYS A 170 -2.35 4.81 7.90
C CYS A 170 -1.28 3.88 8.46
N TRP A 171 -0.85 2.92 7.66
CA TRP A 171 0.28 2.05 7.95
C TRP A 171 1.44 2.38 7.03
N LEU A 172 2.64 2.35 7.57
CA LEU A 172 3.88 2.47 6.83
C LEU A 172 4.69 1.20 7.08
N THR A 173 5.09 0.51 6.02
CA THR A 173 5.95 -0.67 6.10
C THR A 173 7.01 -0.59 5.03
N GLY A 174 8.22 -1.07 5.32
CA GLY A 174 9.28 -1.03 4.33
C GLY A 174 10.59 -1.63 4.81
N TRP A 175 11.59 -1.46 3.96
CA TRP A 175 12.94 -1.93 4.14
C TRP A 175 13.94 -0.80 3.92
N ILE A 176 14.98 -0.78 4.76
CA ILE A 176 16.15 0.08 4.61
C ILE A 176 17.30 -0.78 4.11
N GLY A 177 17.90 -0.39 2.99
CA GLY A 177 19.09 -0.99 2.41
C GLY A 177 20.37 -0.67 3.19
N PRO A 178 21.46 -1.42 2.97
CA PRO A 178 22.77 -1.13 3.58
C PRO A 178 23.33 0.25 3.21
N ASP A 179 22.94 0.76 2.05
CA ASP A 179 23.23 2.10 1.51
C ASP A 179 22.29 3.19 2.05
N ARG A 180 21.42 2.85 3.02
CA ARG A 180 20.34 3.72 3.52
C ARG A 180 19.28 4.08 2.46
N GLY A 181 19.28 3.42 1.31
CA GLY A 181 18.14 3.46 0.40
C GLY A 181 16.90 2.87 1.08
N ILE A 182 15.71 3.31 0.71
CA ILE A 182 14.46 2.80 1.26
C ILE A 182 13.49 2.40 0.17
N GLN A 183 12.70 1.38 0.47
CA GLN A 183 11.56 0.97 -0.33
C GLN A 183 10.44 0.50 0.60
N GLY A 184 9.18 0.72 0.22
CA GLY A 184 8.07 0.25 1.03
C GLY A 184 6.71 0.70 0.52
N PHE A 185 5.73 0.55 1.40
CA PHE A 185 4.35 0.90 1.13
C PHE A 185 3.72 1.69 2.27
N ILE A 186 2.87 2.63 1.85
CA ILE A 186 1.85 3.26 2.69
C ILE A 186 0.53 2.56 2.41
N THR A 187 -0.19 2.18 3.46
CA THR A 187 -1.48 1.53 3.35
C THR A 187 -2.53 2.29 4.14
N LEU A 188 -3.53 2.83 3.46
CA LEU A 188 -4.70 3.46 4.07
C LEU A 188 -5.83 2.46 4.21
N THR A 189 -6.47 2.43 5.36
CA THR A 189 -7.66 1.62 5.59
C THR A 189 -8.55 2.23 6.66
N GLN A 190 -9.87 2.14 6.50
CA GLN A 190 -10.83 2.56 7.53
C GLN A 190 -11.14 1.43 8.51
N ASN A 191 -11.31 0.21 8.02
CA ASN A 191 -11.88 -0.91 8.76
C ASN A 191 -11.14 -2.25 8.55
N GLN A 192 -9.98 -2.24 7.89
CA GLN A 192 -9.17 -3.43 7.59
C GLN A 192 -9.86 -4.46 6.67
N GLN A 193 -11.01 -4.13 6.07
CA GLN A 193 -11.68 -4.97 5.06
C GLN A 193 -11.22 -4.63 3.64
N TRP A 194 -10.86 -3.37 3.41
CA TRP A 194 -10.26 -2.89 2.18
C TRP A 194 -9.06 -2.01 2.51
N ALA A 195 -8.16 -1.83 1.55
CA ALA A 195 -7.01 -0.95 1.71
C ALA A 195 -6.62 -0.29 0.39
N ALA A 196 -6.13 0.94 0.47
CA ALA A 196 -5.42 1.60 -0.62
C ALA A 196 -3.91 1.53 -0.34
N VAL A 197 -3.15 0.98 -1.28
CA VAL A 197 -1.70 0.77 -1.16
C VAL A 197 -0.97 1.73 -2.09
N TYR A 198 0.07 2.38 -1.57
CA TYR A 198 0.92 3.34 -2.27
C TYR A 198 2.38 2.94 -2.07
N ALA A 199 3.13 2.81 -3.15
CA ALA A 199 4.55 2.46 -3.11
C ALA A 199 5.41 3.73 -2.94
N PHE A 200 6.55 3.59 -2.28
CA PHE A 200 7.61 4.59 -2.31
C PHE A 200 8.96 3.91 -2.41
N GLU A 201 9.90 4.59 -3.05
CA GLU A 201 11.28 4.15 -3.17
C GLU A 201 12.19 5.38 -3.26
N LYS A 202 13.35 5.28 -2.63
CA LYS A 202 14.41 6.27 -2.74
C LYS A 202 15.75 5.58 -2.56
N SER A 203 16.57 5.56 -3.61
CA SER A 203 17.99 5.26 -3.52
C SER A 203 18.75 6.50 -3.04
N GLN A 204 19.84 6.29 -2.29
CA GLN A 204 20.74 7.38 -1.89
C GLN A 204 21.59 7.89 -3.05
#